data_AF-A0A0P1IKW8-F1
#
_entry.id   AF-A0A0P1IKW8-F1
#
_cell.length_a   1.000
_cell.length_b   1.000
_cell.length_c   1.000
_cell.angle_alpha   90.00
_cell.angle_beta   90.00
_cell.angle_gamma   90.00
#
_symmetry.space_group_name_H-M   'P 1'
#
loop_
_entity.id
_entity.type
_entity.pdbx_description
1 polymer ?
#
loop_
_entity_poly.entity_id
_entity_poly.type
_entity_poly.pdbx_seq_one_letter_code
_entity_poly.pdbx_strand_id
1 'polypeptide(L)'
;MNRWIYFGFALLVSACSPPTQAPLVTDANGQTAIQINTSGLTCYESTCLEITRGSVRAIGHKRARIPKGIDVISGTVTPDEFKRMRQSAMLAGGPGSGNR
;
A
#
# COMPACT_ATOMS: atom_id res chain seq x y z
N MET A 1 -27.80 50.26 -6.75
CA MET A 1 -28.09 49.19 -5.77
C MET A 1 -27.70 47.85 -6.39
N ASN A 2 -26.47 47.38 -6.19
CA ASN A 2 -26.00 46.12 -6.77
C ASN A 2 -26.15 44.98 -5.74
N ARG A 3 -27.09 44.06 -6.00
CA ARG A 3 -27.30 42.84 -5.21
C ARG A 3 -26.16 41.86 -5.48
N TRP A 4 -25.32 41.62 -4.47
CA TRP A 4 -24.32 40.57 -4.49
C TRP A 4 -24.98 39.24 -4.11
N ILE A 5 -25.08 38.33 -5.09
CA ILE A 5 -25.52 36.96 -4.87
C ILE A 5 -24.31 36.20 -4.34
N TYR A 6 -24.26 36.00 -3.02
CA TYR A 6 -23.29 35.11 -2.39
C TYR A 6 -23.69 33.66 -2.69
N PHE A 7 -23.09 33.09 -3.75
CA PHE A 7 -23.08 31.65 -3.98
C PHE A 7 -22.13 31.00 -2.96
N GLY A 8 -22.68 30.63 -1.80
CA GLY A 8 -22.00 29.79 -0.80
C GLY A 8 -21.90 28.35 -1.30
N PHE A 9 -20.97 28.08 -2.21
CA PHE A 9 -20.63 26.72 -2.61
C PHE A 9 -19.72 26.13 -1.52
N ALA A 10 -20.33 25.55 -0.49
CA ALA A 10 -19.61 24.77 0.50
C ALA A 10 -19.07 23.50 -0.18
N LEU A 11 -17.84 23.58 -0.69
CA LEU A 11 -17.03 22.45 -1.08
C LEU A 11 -16.80 21.57 0.17
N LEU A 12 -17.66 20.58 0.36
CA LEU A 12 -17.38 19.41 1.17
C LEU A 12 -16.19 18.70 0.53
N VAL A 13 -14.97 19.11 0.91
CA VAL A 13 -13.77 18.31 0.68
C VAL A 13 -13.92 17.09 1.57
N SER A 14 -14.48 16.03 1.00
CA SER A 14 -14.40 14.70 1.61
C SER A 14 -12.92 14.43 1.85
N ALA A 15 -12.53 14.32 3.11
CA ALA A 15 -11.20 13.88 3.51
C ALA A 15 -11.00 12.46 2.97
N CYS A 16 -10.54 12.36 1.72
CA CYS A 16 -9.91 11.16 1.21
C CYS A 16 -8.56 11.12 1.94
N SER A 17 -8.52 10.51 3.13
CA SER A 17 -7.27 10.29 3.84
C SER A 17 -6.35 9.56 2.87
N PRO A 18 -5.26 10.20 2.39
CA PRO A 18 -4.33 9.50 1.52
C PRO A 18 -3.84 8.28 2.29
N PRO A 19 -3.64 7.14 1.61
CA PRO A 19 -3.26 5.93 2.30
C PRO A 19 -1.95 6.20 3.04
N THR A 20 -2.02 6.13 4.37
CA THR A 20 -0.96 6.59 5.27
C THR A 20 0.29 5.76 4.99
N GLN A 21 1.41 6.45 4.75
CA GLN A 21 2.68 5.78 4.57
C GLN A 21 2.96 4.91 5.80
N ALA A 22 3.35 3.67 5.56
CA ALA A 22 3.68 2.71 6.60
C ALA A 22 4.85 3.28 7.42
N PRO A 23 4.76 3.24 8.76
CA PRO A 23 5.82 3.78 9.60
C PRO A 23 7.12 3.01 9.34
N LEU A 24 8.20 3.76 9.11
CA LEU A 24 9.54 3.19 9.08
C LEU A 24 10.01 3.05 10.52
N VAL A 25 10.38 1.83 10.89
CA VAL A 25 10.93 1.47 12.19
C VAL A 25 12.38 1.03 12.02
N THR A 26 13.15 1.10 13.10
CA THR A 26 14.50 0.49 13.11
C THR A 26 14.36 -0.96 13.56
N ASP A 27 14.82 -1.88 12.73
CA ASP A 27 14.93 -3.32 13.00
C ASP A 27 15.91 -3.57 14.16
N ALA A 28 15.83 -4.75 14.79
CA ALA A 28 16.74 -5.20 15.85
C ALA A 28 18.25 -5.13 15.49
N ASN A 29 18.58 -5.16 14.20
CA ASN A 29 19.90 -5.06 13.61
C ASN A 29 20.31 -3.62 13.25
N GLY A 30 19.50 -2.61 13.61
CA GLY A 30 19.78 -1.20 13.30
C GLY A 30 19.45 -0.79 11.86
N GLN A 31 18.77 -1.65 11.10
CA GLN A 31 18.41 -1.39 9.70
C GLN A 31 17.03 -0.71 9.60
N THR A 32 16.81 0.07 8.54
CA THR A 32 15.50 0.63 8.24
C THR A 32 14.55 -0.48 7.81
N ALA A 33 13.44 -0.63 8.53
CA ALA A 33 12.37 -1.56 8.21
C ALA A 33 11.04 -0.82 8.11
N ILE A 34 10.12 -1.37 7.32
CA ILE A 34 8.77 -0.87 7.10
C ILE A 34 7.85 -1.72 7.96
N GLN A 35 7.09 -1.08 8.84
CA GLN A 35 6.12 -1.79 9.65
C GLN A 35 4.92 -2.21 8.79
N ILE A 36 4.64 -3.51 8.75
CA ILE A 36 3.50 -4.04 8.03
C ILE A 36 2.25 -3.70 8.81
N ASN A 37 1.30 -3.03 8.15
CA ASN A 37 0.02 -2.76 8.76
C ASN A 37 -0.81 -4.06 8.76
N THR A 38 -0.95 -4.71 9.91
CA THR A 38 -1.74 -5.93 10.09
C THR A 38 -3.22 -5.75 9.76
N SER A 39 -3.70 -4.50 9.75
CA SER A 39 -5.09 -4.14 9.48
C SER A 39 -5.36 -3.89 7.99
N GLY A 40 -4.37 -3.97 7.09
CA GLY A 40 -4.61 -3.83 5.66
C GLY A 40 -3.42 -3.44 4.78
N LEU A 41 -3.55 -2.31 4.08
CA LEU A 41 -2.59 -1.84 3.09
C LEU A 41 -1.34 -1.27 3.76
N THR A 42 -0.19 -1.75 3.33
CA THR A 42 1.12 -1.19 3.69
C THR A 42 1.60 -0.35 2.51
N CYS A 43 1.71 0.95 2.72
CA CYS A 43 2.10 1.90 1.69
C CYS A 43 3.52 2.38 1.91
N TYR A 44 4.37 2.25 0.91
CA TYR A 44 5.73 2.74 0.99
C TYR A 44 6.08 3.48 -0.30
N GLU A 45 6.71 4.64 -0.14
CA GLU A 45 6.95 5.62 -1.21
C GLU A 45 5.65 6.00 -1.94
N SER A 46 5.45 5.46 -3.15
CA SER A 46 4.36 5.72 -4.08
C SER A 46 3.50 4.48 -4.36
N THR A 47 3.63 3.41 -3.56
CA THR A 47 2.90 2.17 -3.81
C THR A 47 2.36 1.55 -2.54
N CYS A 48 1.12 1.09 -2.64
CA CYS A 48 0.41 0.38 -1.57
C CYS A 48 0.27 -1.09 -1.92
N LEU A 49 0.72 -1.95 -1.01
CA LEU A 49 0.60 -3.39 -1.10
C LEU A 49 -0.25 -3.90 0.06
N GLU A 50 -1.24 -4.73 -0.24
CA GLU A 50 -1.94 -5.54 0.75
C GLU A 50 -1.09 -6.77 1.01
N ILE A 51 -0.49 -6.81 2.20
CA ILE A 51 0.40 -7.88 2.63
C ILE A 51 -0.37 -8.74 3.64
N THR A 52 -0.47 -10.03 3.36
CA THR A 52 -1.12 -11.03 4.21
C THR A 52 -0.17 -12.18 4.47
N ARG A 53 -0.51 -13.08 5.40
CA ARG A 53 0.30 -14.29 5.69
C ARG A 53 0.42 -15.19 4.45
N GLY A 54 1.46 -14.96 3.65
CA GLY A 54 1.82 -15.75 2.46
C GLY A 54 1.42 -15.16 1.11
N SER A 55 0.67 -14.05 1.06
CA SER A 55 0.31 -13.42 -0.22
C SER A 55 0.43 -11.90 -0.16
N VAL A 56 0.78 -11.32 -1.31
CA VAL A 56 0.89 -9.88 -1.51
C VAL A 56 0.09 -9.45 -2.72
N ARG A 57 -0.64 -8.34 -2.61
CA ARG A 57 -1.43 -7.78 -3.71
C ARG A 57 -1.17 -6.30 -3.84
N ALA A 58 -0.94 -5.82 -5.06
CA ALA A 58 -0.98 -4.40 -5.33
C ALA A 58 -2.41 -3.98 -5.68
N ILE A 59 -2.75 -2.72 -5.37
CA ILE A 59 -4.04 -2.16 -5.77
C ILE A 59 -4.22 -2.29 -7.29
N GLY A 60 -5.32 -2.89 -7.73
CA GLY A 60 -5.59 -3.15 -9.15
C GLY A 60 -4.92 -4.39 -9.74
N HIS A 61 -4.26 -5.22 -8.93
CA HIS A 61 -3.63 -6.48 -9.37
C HIS A 61 -4.20 -7.70 -8.63
N LYS A 62 -3.92 -8.90 -9.15
CA LYS A 62 -4.21 -10.17 -8.47
C LYS A 62 -3.29 -10.37 -7.26
N ARG A 63 -3.70 -11.25 -6.34
CA ARG A 63 -2.84 -11.71 -5.24
C ARG A 63 -1.69 -12.54 -5.84
N ALA A 64 -0.47 -12.12 -5.56
CA ALA A 64 0.77 -12.85 -5.82
C ALA A 64 1.22 -13.58 -4.57
N ARG A 65 2.06 -14.60 -4.75
CA ARG A 65 2.77 -15.22 -3.63
C ARG A 65 3.90 -14.30 -3.17
N ILE A 66 4.13 -14.25 -1.86
CA ILE A 66 5.29 -13.56 -1.30
C ILE A 66 6.57 -14.29 -1.77
N PRO A 67 7.58 -13.58 -2.29
CA PRO A 67 8.87 -14.16 -2.67
C PRO A 67 9.50 -14.96 -1.52
N LYS A 68 10.23 -16.03 -1.86
CA LYS A 68 10.93 -16.85 -0.85
C LYS A 68 11.97 -16.00 -0.10
N GLY A 69 12.10 -16.24 1.20
CA GLY A 69 13.07 -15.56 2.07
C GLY A 69 12.60 -14.20 2.61
N ILE A 70 11.33 -13.83 2.41
CA ILE A 70 10.72 -12.66 3.04
C ILE A 70 9.79 -13.15 4.14
N ASP A 71 10.09 -12.78 5.38
CA ASP A 71 9.22 -13.07 6.51
C ASP A 71 8.34 -11.87 6.82
N VAL A 72 7.03 -12.02 6.58
CA VAL A 72 6.03 -11.01 6.92
C VAL A 72 5.35 -11.29 8.26
N ILE A 73 5.65 -12.42 8.90
CA ILE A 73 5.06 -12.84 10.18
C ILE A 73 5.65 -12.01 11.33
N SER A 74 6.92 -11.60 11.19
CA SER A 74 7.62 -10.63 12.06
C SER A 74 6.87 -9.30 12.23
N GLY A 75 6.00 -8.95 11.27
CA GLY A 75 5.27 -7.68 11.25
C GLY A 75 6.08 -6.49 10.71
N THR A 76 7.31 -6.72 10.25
CA THR A 76 8.17 -5.72 9.60
C THR A 76 8.86 -6.32 8.38
N VAL A 77 9.13 -5.49 7.37
CA VAL A 77 9.88 -5.88 6.17
C VAL A 77 10.85 -4.78 5.78
N THR A 78 12.02 -5.15 5.26
CA THR A 78 12.96 -4.16 4.74
C THR A 78 12.45 -3.49 3.45
N PRO A 79 12.93 -2.28 3.10
CA PRO A 79 12.61 -1.64 1.84
C PRO A 79 12.91 -2.51 0.61
N ASP A 80 13.99 -3.30 0.63
CA ASP A 80 14.35 -4.21 -0.47
C ASP A 80 13.39 -5.40 -0.59
N GLU A 81 12.91 -5.94 0.53
CA GLU A 81 11.86 -6.95 0.54
C GLU A 81 10.53 -6.38 0.03
N PHE A 82 10.18 -5.16 0.44
CA PHE A 82 8.98 -4.48 -0.05
C PHE A 82 9.05 -4.25 -1.57
N LYS A 83 10.21 -3.86 -2.12
CA LYS A 83 10.43 -3.74 -3.57
C LYS A 83 10.26 -5.08 -4.30
N ARG A 84 10.81 -6.17 -3.75
CA ARG A 84 10.63 -7.52 -4.33
C ARG A 84 9.17 -7.98 -4.30
N MET A 85 8.47 -7.70 -3.20
CA MET A 85 7.03 -7.97 -3.09
C MET A 85 6.21 -7.15 -4.09
N ARG A 86 6.55 -5.85 -4.27
CA ARG A 86 5.93 -4.99 -5.28
C ARG A 86 6.08 -5.58 -6.68
N GLN A 87 7.29 -5.99 -7.06
CA GLN A 87 7.54 -6.61 -8.36
C GLN A 87 6.68 -7.86 -8.55
N SER A 88 6.66 -8.78 -7.57
CA SER A 88 5.81 -9.99 -7.61
C SER A 88 4.33 -9.64 -7.78
N ALA A 89 3.83 -8.66 -7.02
CA ALA A 89 2.45 -8.21 -7.07
C ALA A 89 2.07 -7.58 -8.43
N MET A 90 2.96 -6.77 -9.01
CA MET A 90 2.77 -6.20 -10.35
C MET A 90 2.73 -7.29 -11.43
N LEU A 91 3.61 -8.30 -11.30
CA LEU A 91 3.71 -9.43 -12.25
C LEU A 91 2.52 -10.39 -12.19
N ALA A 92 1.75 -10.43 -11.11
CA ALA A 92 0.56 -11.27 -11.00
C ALA A 92 -0.59 -10.88 -11.97
N GLY A 93 -0.45 -9.74 -12.66
CA GLY A 93 -1.42 -9.26 -13.66
C GLY A 93 -2.68 -8.64 -13.05
N GLY A 94 -3.45 -7.96 -13.89
CA GLY A 94 -4.70 -7.31 -13.48
C GLY A 94 -5.85 -8.30 -13.29
N PRO A 95 -6.92 -7.91 -12.56
CA PRO A 95 -8.17 -8.65 -12.50
C PRO A 95 -8.80 -8.67 -13.91
N GLY A 96 -8.56 -9.75 -14.66
CA GLY A 96 -8.97 -9.90 -16.06
C GLY A 96 -7.92 -10.60 -16.93
N SER A 97 -6.64 -10.59 -16.50
CA SER A 97 -5.59 -11.39 -17.14
C SER A 97 -5.72 -12.85 -16.67
N GLY A 98 -6.56 -13.60 -17.37
CA GLY A 98 -6.92 -14.97 -17.03
C GLY A 98 -8.23 -15.33 -17.68
N ASN A 99 -8.26 -15.26 -19.02
CA ASN A 99 -9.31 -15.87 -19.82
C ASN A 99 -8.62 -16.64 -20.95
N ARG A 100 -8.28 -17.89 -20.67
CA ARG A 100 -8.16 -18.98 -21.66
C ARG A 100 -7.99 -20.29 -20.92
#